data_AF-A0A414RZV5-F1
#
_entry.id   AF-A0A414RZV5-F1
#
_cell.length_a   1.000
_cell.length_b   1.000
_cell.length_c   1.000
_cell.angle_alpha   90.00
_cell.angle_beta   90.00
_cell.angle_gamma   90.00
#
_symmetry.space_group_name_H-M   'P 1'
#
loop_
_entity.id
_entity.type
_entity.pdbx_description
1 polymer ?
#
loop_
_entity_poly.entity_id
_entity_poly.type
_entity_poly.pdbx_seq_one_letter_code
_entity_poly.pdbx_strand_id
1 'polypeptide(L)'
;MKNRDKMSKINLIMSVISLDIVIVILCFNLGKIYLTIILGIGIIIELNLLIRYLTERNLTEKSKLEYSNSTKRHSAMKFFGNQPSADGGKNSFCDIQEDYNDFIKNVYEPLREKDPNYIKREIIGKDSSNQYNIYAYTFEPRYFQQHILLVSGIHADEEDAVASLGKIMQIITEESGMDGDILYMRQNVKISVIPVANPWGFSQKPKKRNNVSGYTLQSFDKKKNIKEVDYIKKYINRIKSDLSFMVDMHTTTNDSYLDFYGVIHKNCPNVRTLFRVNSWLCDQYAKEGRNVDDQYFGYRTSSCTLNYYCYKVLGIPSSTLELSDYHWDSKKNTSKVITMGVTMWLNYIIQQVNDEYKNMGNDIPSDKYKKVKG
;
A
#
# COMPACT_ATOMS: atom_id res chain seq x y z
N MET A 1 -17.60 27.09 -12.27
CA MET A 1 -18.93 26.60 -11.81
C MET A 1 -18.97 26.15 -10.35
N LYS A 2 -17.97 25.44 -9.79
CA LYS A 2 -18.00 24.93 -8.39
C LYS A 2 -18.03 25.99 -7.26
N ASN A 3 -17.57 27.23 -7.48
CA ASN A 3 -17.59 28.28 -6.46
C ASN A 3 -18.94 29.00 -6.29
N ARG A 4 -19.78 29.05 -7.33
CA ARG A 4 -21.12 29.66 -7.26
C ARG A 4 -22.07 28.84 -6.39
N ASP A 5 -21.96 27.52 -6.48
CA ASP A 5 -22.80 26.57 -5.74
C ASP A 5 -22.42 26.46 -4.25
N LYS A 6 -21.25 27.00 -3.89
CA LYS A 6 -20.72 27.02 -2.52
C LYS A 6 -21.14 28.29 -1.76
N MET A 7 -21.15 29.44 -2.45
CA MET A 7 -21.72 30.70 -1.93
C MET A 7 -23.24 30.61 -1.75
N SER A 8 -23.95 29.89 -2.62
CA SER A 8 -25.40 29.72 -2.49
C SER A 8 -25.79 28.99 -1.19
N LYS A 9 -25.06 27.95 -0.80
CA LYS A 9 -25.33 27.19 0.44
C LYS A 9 -25.00 27.97 1.71
N ILE A 10 -23.93 28.77 1.72
CA ILE A 10 -23.59 29.63 2.87
C ILE A 10 -24.63 30.74 3.03
N ASN A 11 -25.04 31.37 1.92
CA ASN A 11 -26.10 32.39 1.95
C ASN A 11 -27.44 31.80 2.39
N LEU A 12 -27.73 30.54 2.02
CA LEU A 12 -28.92 29.83 2.47
C LEU A 12 -28.91 29.61 3.99
N ILE A 13 -27.80 29.10 4.56
CA ILE A 13 -27.67 28.90 6.01
C ILE A 13 -27.78 30.22 6.77
N MET A 14 -27.11 31.29 6.29
CA MET A 14 -27.19 32.61 6.90
C MET A 14 -28.60 33.22 6.83
N SER A 15 -29.35 32.93 5.75
CA SER A 15 -30.73 33.39 5.62
C SER A 15 -31.71 32.68 6.57
N VAL A 16 -31.47 31.39 6.86
CA VAL A 16 -32.29 30.61 7.83
C VAL A 16 -32.03 31.11 9.25
N ILE A 17 -30.77 31.28 9.65
CA ILE A 17 -30.41 31.80 10.98
C ILE A 17 -31.00 33.21 11.19
N SER A 18 -30.96 34.06 10.16
CA SER A 18 -31.53 35.41 10.25
C SER A 18 -33.05 35.40 10.41
N LEU A 19 -33.74 34.43 9.77
CA LEU A 19 -35.18 34.28 9.87
C LEU A 19 -35.60 33.80 11.26
N ASP A 20 -34.88 32.85 11.84
CA ASP A 20 -35.20 32.30 13.17
C ASP A 20 -34.99 33.33 14.28
N ILE A 21 -33.95 34.17 14.19
CA ILE A 21 -33.74 35.29 15.11
C ILE A 21 -34.90 36.30 15.04
N VAL A 22 -35.38 36.62 13.82
CA VAL A 22 -36.52 37.53 13.63
C VAL A 22 -37.81 36.94 14.19
N ILE A 23 -38.04 35.63 14.02
CA ILE A 23 -39.22 34.94 14.56
C ILE A 23 -39.18 34.92 16.09
N VAL A 24 -38.02 34.69 16.72
CA VAL A 24 -37.87 34.74 18.19
C VAL A 24 -38.21 36.12 18.74
N ILE A 25 -37.73 37.20 18.09
CA ILE A 25 -38.02 38.59 18.50
C ILE A 25 -39.52 38.89 18.38
N LEU A 26 -40.16 38.45 17.30
CA LEU A 26 -41.61 38.61 17.09
C LEU A 26 -42.45 37.82 18.10
N CYS A 27 -42.02 36.61 18.48
CA CYS A 27 -42.71 35.78 19.46
C CYS A 27 -42.58 36.32 20.89
N PHE A 28 -41.48 37.02 21.20
CA PHE A 28 -41.27 37.69 22.49
C PHE A 28 -42.26 38.84 22.71
N ASN A 29 -42.53 39.63 21.67
CA ASN A 29 -43.51 40.73 21.71
C ASN A 29 -44.97 40.25 21.84
N LEU A 30 -45.26 38.98 21.55
CA LEU A 30 -46.62 38.40 21.59
C LEU A 30 -46.89 37.56 22.85
N GLY A 31 -46.01 37.59 23.87
CA GLY A 31 -46.24 36.92 25.16
C GLY A 31 -46.19 35.39 25.13
N LYS A 32 -45.69 34.78 24.05
CA LYS A 32 -45.63 33.31 23.88
C LYS A 32 -44.29 32.73 24.37
N ILE A 33 -44.11 32.72 25.69
CA ILE A 33 -42.88 32.26 26.38
C ILE A 33 -42.44 30.85 25.92
N TYR A 34 -43.39 29.92 25.73
CA TYR A 34 -43.08 28.55 25.32
C TYR A 34 -42.47 28.44 23.91
N LEU A 35 -42.92 29.27 22.96
CA LEU A 35 -42.43 29.24 21.59
C LEU A 35 -41.01 29.83 21.50
N THR A 36 -40.73 30.85 22.30
CA THR A 36 -39.40 31.45 22.46
C THR A 36 -38.37 30.44 23.00
N ILE A 37 -38.75 29.62 23.98
CA ILE A 37 -37.84 28.61 24.56
C ILE A 37 -37.49 27.53 23.53
N ILE A 38 -38.48 27.02 22.79
CA ILE A 38 -38.27 25.99 21.76
C ILE A 38 -37.36 26.51 20.64
N LEU A 39 -37.62 27.73 20.16
CA LEU A 39 -36.78 28.36 19.13
C LEU A 39 -35.36 28.67 19.65
N GLY A 40 -35.23 29.11 20.90
CA GLY A 40 -33.93 29.33 21.53
C GLY A 40 -33.08 28.05 21.62
N ILE A 41 -33.70 26.92 21.96
CA ILE A 41 -33.02 25.61 21.96
C ILE A 41 -32.60 25.22 20.53
N GLY A 42 -33.47 25.42 19.53
CA GLY A 42 -33.16 25.16 18.12
C GLY A 42 -31.93 25.95 17.64
N ILE A 43 -31.90 27.25 17.93
CA ILE A 43 -30.77 28.13 17.59
C ILE A 43 -29.47 27.68 18.28
N ILE A 44 -29.53 27.25 19.55
CA ILE A 44 -28.35 26.74 20.28
C ILE A 44 -27.82 25.45 19.63
N ILE A 45 -28.72 24.55 19.19
CA ILE A 45 -28.32 23.31 18.49
C ILE A 45 -27.65 23.64 17.16
N GLU A 46 -28.24 24.54 16.36
CA GLU A 46 -27.66 24.94 15.07
C GLU A 46 -26.32 25.65 15.23
N LEU A 47 -26.20 26.55 16.22
CA LEU A 47 -24.93 27.21 16.53
C LEU A 47 -23.86 26.20 16.96
N ASN A 48 -24.21 25.19 17.77
CA ASN A 48 -23.27 24.14 18.14
C ASN A 48 -22.84 23.29 16.94
N LEU A 49 -23.75 22.97 16.02
CA LEU A 49 -23.42 22.27 14.77
C LEU A 49 -22.53 23.13 13.86
N LEU A 50 -22.79 24.43 13.77
CA LEU A 50 -21.97 25.37 13.01
C LEU A 50 -20.59 25.54 13.63
N ILE A 51 -20.49 25.70 14.95
CA ILE A 51 -19.21 25.79 15.68
C ILE A 51 -18.43 24.49 15.46
N ARG A 52 -19.07 23.33 15.57
CA ARG A 52 -18.41 22.04 15.32
C ARG A 52 -17.92 21.93 13.88
N TYR A 53 -18.74 22.31 12.90
CA TYR A 53 -18.36 22.35 11.49
C TYR A 53 -17.18 23.31 11.22
N LEU A 54 -17.21 24.51 11.79
CA LEU A 54 -16.15 25.52 11.64
C LEU A 54 -14.86 25.09 12.36
N THR A 55 -14.97 24.42 13.51
CA THR A 55 -13.83 23.87 14.26
C THR A 55 -13.20 22.71 13.48
N GLU A 56 -13.99 21.78 12.98
CA GLU A 56 -13.52 20.68 12.13
C GLU A 56 -12.87 21.22 10.84
N ARG A 57 -13.43 22.27 10.25
CA ARG A 57 -12.86 22.92 9.06
C ARG A 57 -11.56 23.66 9.38
N ASN A 58 -11.48 24.42 10.48
CA ASN A 58 -10.24 25.09 10.89
C ASN A 58 -9.15 24.10 11.26
N LEU A 59 -9.49 22.97 11.90
CA LEU A 59 -8.55 21.87 12.11
C LEU A 59 -8.09 21.27 10.78
N THR A 60 -8.98 21.19 9.78
CA THR A 60 -8.64 20.70 8.42
C THR A 60 -7.80 21.70 7.63
N GLU A 61 -8.02 23.00 7.77
CA GLU A 61 -7.22 24.03 7.09
C GLU A 61 -5.88 24.25 7.79
N LYS A 62 -5.84 24.19 9.13
CA LYS A 62 -4.59 24.23 9.90
C LYS A 62 -3.75 22.98 9.68
N SER A 63 -4.36 21.79 9.63
CA SER A 63 -3.65 20.58 9.25
C SER A 63 -3.12 20.68 7.82
N LYS A 64 -3.89 21.21 6.86
CA LYS A 64 -3.41 21.50 5.49
C LYS A 64 -2.29 22.55 5.43
N LEU A 65 -2.26 23.52 6.35
CA LEU A 65 -1.22 24.56 6.40
C LEU A 65 0.08 24.04 7.04
N GLU A 66 -0.02 23.28 8.14
CA GLU A 66 1.11 22.54 8.72
C GLU A 66 1.64 21.50 7.71
N TYR A 67 0.75 20.90 6.93
CA TYR A 67 1.03 19.97 5.85
C TYR A 67 1.70 20.61 4.62
N SER A 68 1.34 21.84 4.27
CA SER A 68 2.04 22.64 3.25
C SER A 68 3.48 22.97 3.67
N ASN A 69 3.74 23.00 4.98
CA ASN A 69 5.06 23.30 5.54
C ASN A 69 5.91 22.04 5.79
N SER A 70 5.33 20.83 5.71
CA SER A 70 6.13 19.62 5.46
C SER A 70 6.51 19.60 3.98
N THR A 71 7.49 20.42 3.62
CA THR A 71 8.06 20.50 2.27
C THR A 71 8.33 19.10 1.73
N LYS A 72 7.69 18.77 0.61
CA LYS A 72 8.09 17.71 -0.32
C LYS A 72 9.62 17.69 -0.43
N ARG A 73 10.27 16.64 0.07
CA ARG A 73 11.71 16.44 -0.04
C ARG A 73 11.97 15.26 -0.96
N HIS A 74 12.97 15.40 -1.81
CA HIS A 74 13.54 14.32 -2.60
C HIS A 74 13.97 13.19 -1.66
N SER A 75 13.31 12.03 -1.73
CA SER A 75 13.70 10.84 -0.98
C SER A 75 14.98 10.27 -1.57
N ALA A 76 16.12 10.65 -1.02
CA ALA A 76 17.37 9.96 -1.34
C ALA A 76 17.17 8.47 -1.03
N MET A 77 17.40 7.61 -2.03
CA MET A 77 17.37 6.17 -1.79
C MET A 77 18.45 5.79 -0.78
N LYS A 78 18.14 4.82 0.07
CA LYS A 78 18.99 4.47 1.22
C LYS A 78 18.89 2.99 1.59
N PHE A 79 19.89 2.49 2.29
CA PHE A 79 19.77 1.21 2.98
C PHE A 79 18.94 1.37 4.24
N PHE A 80 18.07 0.40 4.50
CA PHE A 80 17.21 0.41 5.70
C PHE A 80 17.87 -0.23 6.93
N GLY A 81 19.21 -0.32 6.94
CA GLY A 81 19.97 -0.98 8.00
C GLY A 81 19.72 -2.49 8.06
N ASN A 82 20.49 -3.18 8.91
CA ASN A 82 20.37 -4.62 9.07
C ASN A 82 19.00 -4.97 9.66
N GLN A 83 18.25 -5.80 8.93
CA GLN A 83 16.97 -6.32 9.36
C GLN A 83 17.17 -7.67 10.07
N PRO A 84 16.39 -7.96 11.11
CA PRO A 84 16.35 -9.30 11.70
C PRO A 84 15.92 -10.35 10.65
N SER A 85 16.35 -11.59 10.85
CA SER A 85 15.92 -12.74 10.04
C SER A 85 14.42 -13.07 10.23
N ALA A 86 13.89 -13.96 9.41
CA ALA A 86 12.52 -14.46 9.49
C ALA A 86 12.44 -15.98 9.69
N ASP A 87 13.54 -16.62 10.08
CA ASP A 87 13.66 -18.08 10.21
C ASP A 87 13.22 -18.65 11.58
N GLY A 88 12.62 -17.83 12.45
CA GLY A 88 12.15 -18.24 13.78
C GLY A 88 13.23 -18.35 14.86
N GLY A 89 14.50 -18.06 14.56
CA GLY A 89 15.57 -18.01 15.56
C GLY A 89 15.45 -16.86 16.57
N LYS A 90 16.31 -16.87 17.60
CA LYS A 90 16.35 -15.85 18.69
C LYS A 90 16.44 -14.39 18.19
N ASN A 91 17.03 -14.19 17.01
CA ASN A 91 17.24 -12.87 16.41
C ASN A 91 16.26 -12.58 15.26
N SER A 92 15.20 -13.36 15.13
CA SER A 92 14.21 -13.24 14.07
C SER A 92 13.01 -12.41 14.51
N PHE A 93 12.45 -11.61 13.61
CA PHE A 93 11.24 -10.83 13.90
C PHE A 93 9.95 -11.64 13.73
N CYS A 94 10.04 -12.75 13.00
CA CYS A 94 8.97 -13.72 12.84
C CYS A 94 9.56 -15.12 12.60
N ASP A 95 8.69 -16.14 12.63
CA ASP A 95 8.98 -17.47 12.13
C ASP A 95 8.14 -17.74 10.87
N ILE A 96 8.77 -17.69 9.71
CA ILE A 96 8.10 -17.91 8.42
C ILE A 96 7.73 -19.39 8.19
N GLN A 97 8.28 -20.32 8.99
CA GLN A 97 7.96 -21.74 8.91
C GLN A 97 6.65 -22.10 9.62
N GLU A 98 6.06 -21.15 10.37
CA GLU A 98 4.75 -21.29 11.01
C GLU A 98 3.60 -21.46 10.00
N ASP A 99 2.44 -21.89 10.49
CA ASP A 99 1.20 -21.90 9.72
C ASP A 99 0.80 -20.47 9.33
N TYR A 100 0.03 -20.32 8.24
CA TYR A 100 -0.48 -19.03 7.79
C TYR A 100 -1.19 -18.22 8.91
N ASN A 101 -2.05 -18.85 9.71
CA ASN A 101 -2.76 -18.13 10.75
C ASN A 101 -1.81 -17.63 11.86
N ASP A 102 -0.78 -18.41 12.18
CA ASP A 102 0.25 -18.04 13.16
C ASP A 102 1.10 -16.89 12.63
N PHE A 103 1.53 -16.94 11.36
CA PHE A 103 2.23 -15.81 10.72
C PHE A 103 1.40 -14.52 10.78
N ILE A 104 0.11 -14.59 10.43
CA ILE A 104 -0.79 -13.45 10.50
C ILE A 104 -0.92 -12.92 11.93
N LYS A 105 -1.12 -13.83 12.90
CA LYS A 105 -1.24 -13.52 14.32
C LYS A 105 0.03 -12.90 14.91
N ASN A 106 1.20 -13.31 14.45
CA ASN A 106 2.48 -12.89 15.00
C ASN A 106 3.04 -11.65 14.31
N VAL A 107 2.67 -11.39 13.06
CA VAL A 107 3.22 -10.26 12.27
C VAL A 107 2.24 -9.11 12.11
N TYR A 108 0.99 -9.37 11.72
CA TYR A 108 0.04 -8.31 11.34
C TYR A 108 -0.94 -7.94 12.47
N GLU A 109 -1.41 -8.92 13.25
CA GLU A 109 -2.31 -8.63 14.37
C GLU A 109 -1.69 -7.73 15.44
N PRO A 110 -0.40 -7.85 15.83
CA PRO A 110 0.19 -6.97 16.84
C PRO A 110 0.28 -5.52 16.34
N LEU A 111 0.51 -5.32 15.04
CA LEU A 111 0.46 -3.98 14.43
C LEU A 111 -0.96 -3.41 14.54
N ARG A 112 -1.97 -4.22 14.16
CA ARG A 112 -3.38 -3.81 14.20
C ARG A 112 -3.86 -3.50 15.62
N GLU A 113 -3.44 -4.28 16.61
CA GLU A 113 -3.79 -4.09 18.01
C GLU A 113 -3.14 -2.84 18.60
N LYS A 114 -1.91 -2.51 18.17
CA LYS A 114 -1.21 -1.29 18.56
C LYS A 114 -1.89 -0.02 18.03
N ASP A 115 -2.48 -0.08 16.84
CA ASP A 115 -3.15 1.07 16.21
C ASP A 115 -4.44 0.69 15.47
N PRO A 116 -5.52 0.37 16.21
CA PRO A 116 -6.77 -0.17 15.64
C PRO A 116 -7.59 0.86 14.86
N ASN A 117 -7.31 2.15 15.03
CA ASN A 117 -7.96 3.22 14.27
C ASN A 117 -7.31 3.42 12.90
N TYR A 118 -6.00 3.18 12.80
CA TYR A 118 -5.23 3.26 11.56
C TYR A 118 -5.29 1.97 10.75
N ILE A 119 -5.28 0.81 11.40
CA ILE A 119 -5.14 -0.49 10.74
C ILE A 119 -6.44 -1.29 10.89
N LYS A 120 -7.03 -1.64 9.75
CA LYS A 120 -8.23 -2.49 9.67
C LYS A 120 -7.91 -3.77 8.93
N ARG A 121 -8.61 -4.84 9.26
CA ARG A 121 -8.54 -6.13 8.58
C ARG A 121 -9.92 -6.51 8.05
N GLU A 122 -9.94 -7.11 6.87
CA GLU A 122 -11.13 -7.77 6.34
C GLU A 122 -10.79 -9.16 5.78
N ILE A 123 -11.79 -10.03 5.74
CA ILE A 123 -11.73 -11.31 5.04
C ILE A 123 -12.22 -11.06 3.62
N ILE A 124 -11.34 -11.25 2.63
CA ILE A 124 -11.71 -11.07 1.22
C ILE A 124 -12.23 -12.36 0.56
N GLY A 125 -12.00 -13.49 1.22
CA GLY A 125 -12.49 -14.81 0.79
C GLY A 125 -11.95 -15.93 1.66
N LYS A 126 -12.34 -17.16 1.35
CA LYS A 126 -11.80 -18.38 1.94
C LYS A 126 -11.06 -19.17 0.86
N ASP A 127 -9.87 -19.65 1.17
CA ASP A 127 -9.02 -20.36 0.21
C ASP A 127 -9.69 -21.64 -0.35
N SER A 128 -9.09 -22.25 -1.36
CA SER A 128 -9.67 -23.43 -2.02
C SER A 128 -9.75 -24.67 -1.13
N SER A 129 -8.97 -24.76 -0.03
CA SER A 129 -9.11 -25.83 0.96
C SER A 129 -10.29 -25.62 1.91
N ASN A 130 -10.89 -24.42 1.89
CA ASN A 130 -11.86 -23.95 2.87
C ASN A 130 -11.35 -23.99 4.32
N GLN A 131 -10.03 -23.94 4.53
CA GLN A 131 -9.41 -23.93 5.86
C GLN A 131 -9.01 -22.52 6.29
N TYR A 132 -8.53 -21.70 5.35
CA TYR A 132 -7.88 -20.43 5.65
C TYR A 132 -8.66 -19.25 5.06
N ASN A 133 -8.87 -18.22 5.87
CA ASN A 133 -9.40 -16.94 5.39
C ASN A 133 -8.28 -16.16 4.72
N ILE A 134 -8.53 -15.64 3.51
CA ILE A 134 -7.62 -14.71 2.85
C ILE A 134 -7.89 -13.32 3.44
N TYR A 135 -6.88 -12.74 4.08
CA TYR A 135 -7.00 -11.43 4.72
C TYR A 135 -6.47 -10.32 3.82
N ALA A 136 -7.17 -9.18 3.84
CA ALA A 136 -6.61 -7.90 3.42
C ALA A 136 -6.54 -6.96 4.62
N TYR A 137 -5.44 -6.23 4.74
CA TYR A 137 -5.24 -5.17 5.72
C TYR A 137 -5.29 -3.82 5.02
N THR A 138 -5.79 -2.81 5.73
CA THR A 138 -5.79 -1.42 5.26
C THR A 138 -5.19 -0.55 6.35
N PHE A 139 -4.10 0.12 6.02
CA PHE A 139 -3.41 1.11 6.83
C PHE A 139 -3.84 2.47 6.29
N GLU A 140 -4.69 3.17 7.02
CA GLU A 140 -5.44 4.33 6.52
C GLU A 140 -5.25 5.54 7.44
N PRO A 141 -4.48 6.56 7.01
CA PRO A 141 -4.46 7.82 7.73
C PRO A 141 -5.82 8.50 7.62
N ARG A 142 -6.10 9.42 8.55
CA ARG A 142 -7.37 10.17 8.58
C ARG A 142 -7.69 10.85 7.24
N TYR A 143 -6.65 11.30 6.55
CA TYR A 143 -6.72 11.84 5.19
C TYR A 143 -5.54 11.26 4.39
N PHE A 144 -5.79 10.77 3.18
CA PHE A 144 -4.74 10.25 2.29
C PHE A 144 -4.77 10.96 0.94
N GLN A 145 -3.61 11.00 0.29
CA GLN A 145 -3.42 11.55 -1.06
C GLN A 145 -3.30 10.47 -2.13
N GLN A 146 -2.80 9.30 -1.72
CA GLN A 146 -2.61 8.16 -2.59
C GLN A 146 -3.12 6.91 -1.88
N HIS A 147 -3.66 5.98 -2.65
CA HIS A 147 -3.98 4.63 -2.18
C HIS A 147 -3.16 3.64 -3.00
N ILE A 148 -2.38 2.80 -2.35
CA ILE A 148 -1.57 1.78 -3.00
C ILE A 148 -1.99 0.38 -2.54
N LEU A 149 -1.73 -0.62 -3.38
CA LEU A 149 -1.94 -2.02 -3.03
C LEU A 149 -0.61 -2.77 -3.07
N LEU A 150 -0.27 -3.46 -1.98
CA LEU A 150 0.88 -4.35 -1.86
C LEU A 150 0.39 -5.79 -1.71
N VAL A 151 0.96 -6.71 -2.48
CA VAL A 151 0.59 -8.13 -2.45
C VAL A 151 1.85 -8.98 -2.40
N SER A 152 1.84 -10.04 -1.59
CA SER A 152 2.85 -11.10 -1.61
C SER A 152 2.21 -12.49 -1.47
N GLY A 153 3.03 -13.53 -1.64
CA GLY A 153 2.59 -14.91 -1.44
C GLY A 153 1.59 -15.40 -2.48
N ILE A 154 1.61 -14.85 -3.71
CA ILE A 154 0.96 -15.46 -4.88
C ILE A 154 1.55 -16.85 -5.12
N HIS A 155 2.86 -16.95 -4.97
CA HIS A 155 3.62 -18.19 -4.82
C HIS A 155 4.04 -18.31 -3.35
N ALA A 156 3.49 -19.28 -2.64
CA ALA A 156 3.68 -19.32 -1.19
C ALA A 156 5.04 -19.87 -0.73
N ASP A 157 5.83 -20.43 -1.64
CA ASP A 157 7.22 -20.87 -1.41
C ASP A 157 8.26 -19.74 -1.55
N GLU A 158 7.80 -18.55 -1.93
CA GLU A 158 8.58 -17.31 -2.02
C GLU A 158 8.54 -16.56 -0.68
N GLU A 159 9.06 -17.23 0.35
CA GLU A 159 8.97 -16.87 1.76
C GLU A 159 9.55 -15.48 2.07
N ASP A 160 10.69 -15.13 1.46
CA ASP A 160 11.38 -13.86 1.67
C ASP A 160 10.55 -12.65 1.29
N ALA A 161 9.70 -12.75 0.25
CA ALA A 161 8.81 -11.67 -0.16
C ALA A 161 7.70 -11.45 0.88
N VAL A 162 7.13 -12.54 1.40
CA VAL A 162 6.10 -12.50 2.46
C VAL A 162 6.67 -11.91 3.75
N ALA A 163 7.84 -12.41 4.19
CA ALA A 163 8.53 -11.91 5.36
C ALA A 163 8.87 -10.41 5.21
N SER A 164 9.46 -10.02 4.09
CA SER A 164 9.87 -8.64 3.86
C SER A 164 8.68 -7.68 3.78
N LEU A 165 7.55 -8.08 3.19
CA LEU A 165 6.34 -7.25 3.23
C LEU A 165 5.84 -7.05 4.66
N GLY A 166 5.84 -8.11 5.48
CA GLY A 166 5.55 -8.01 6.91
C GLY A 166 6.47 -7.01 7.60
N LYS A 167 7.78 -7.09 7.35
CA LYS A 167 8.78 -6.18 7.93
C LYS A 167 8.62 -4.73 7.45
N ILE A 168 8.33 -4.52 6.17
CA ILE A 168 8.03 -3.20 5.61
C ILE A 168 6.84 -2.57 6.34
N MET A 169 5.78 -3.35 6.58
CA MET A 169 4.63 -2.83 7.32
C MET A 169 4.97 -2.52 8.78
N GLN A 170 5.82 -3.31 9.45
CA GLN A 170 6.33 -2.96 10.78
C GLN A 170 7.06 -1.62 10.77
N ILE A 171 7.97 -1.40 9.81
CA ILE A 171 8.73 -0.14 9.65
C ILE A 171 7.78 1.05 9.45
N ILE A 172 6.77 0.90 8.58
CA ILE A 172 5.78 1.97 8.31
C ILE A 172 4.91 2.28 9.54
N THR A 173 4.77 1.34 10.47
CA THR A 173 3.99 1.55 11.71
C THR A 173 4.82 2.05 12.90
N GLU A 174 6.15 2.07 12.79
CA GLU A 174 7.02 2.36 13.94
C GLU A 174 7.33 3.86 14.07
N GLU A 175 6.67 4.53 15.03
CA GLU A 175 6.70 5.99 15.18
C GLU A 175 8.03 6.56 15.72
N SER A 176 8.85 5.76 16.38
CA SER A 176 10.07 6.23 17.05
C SER A 176 11.19 6.50 16.03
N GLY A 177 11.67 7.75 15.98
CA GLY A 177 12.80 8.14 15.11
C GLY A 177 12.49 8.01 13.61
N MET A 178 11.19 8.06 13.26
CA MET A 178 10.70 7.78 11.92
C MET A 178 11.30 8.75 10.89
N ASP A 179 11.97 8.18 9.89
CA ASP A 179 12.48 8.91 8.75
C ASP A 179 11.36 9.65 7.99
N GLY A 180 11.69 10.79 7.38
CA GLY A 180 10.71 11.66 6.71
C GLY A 180 9.88 10.96 5.63
N ASP A 181 10.47 10.02 4.87
CA ASP A 181 9.72 9.30 3.83
C ASP A 181 8.75 8.28 4.44
N ILE A 182 9.16 7.61 5.51
CA ILE A 182 8.32 6.66 6.24
C ILE A 182 7.18 7.39 6.95
N LEU A 183 7.47 8.55 7.53
CA LEU A 183 6.46 9.43 8.12
C LEU A 183 5.46 9.91 7.07
N TYR A 184 5.94 10.29 5.88
CA TYR A 184 5.08 10.67 4.79
C TYR A 184 4.16 9.51 4.37
N MET A 185 4.70 8.31 4.19
CA MET A 185 3.90 7.10 3.89
C MET A 185 2.80 6.89 4.92
N ARG A 186 3.16 6.90 6.22
CA ARG A 186 2.20 6.69 7.32
C ARG A 186 1.10 7.73 7.38
N GLN A 187 1.42 9.01 7.13
CA GLN A 187 0.48 10.10 7.30
C GLN A 187 -0.35 10.40 6.05
N ASN A 188 0.07 9.94 4.86
CA ASN A 188 -0.49 10.41 3.59
C ASN A 188 -0.89 9.32 2.60
N VAL A 189 -0.45 8.10 2.83
CA VAL A 189 -0.68 7.00 1.91
C VAL A 189 -1.58 6.00 2.59
N LYS A 190 -2.73 5.74 1.96
CA LYS A 190 -3.54 4.59 2.30
C LYS A 190 -2.86 3.36 1.69
N ILE A 191 -2.53 2.37 2.50
CA ILE A 191 -1.84 1.16 2.04
C ILE A 191 -2.77 -0.03 2.28
N SER A 192 -3.28 -0.61 1.19
CA SER A 192 -3.92 -1.92 1.23
C SER A 192 -2.88 -3.01 1.06
N VAL A 193 -2.98 -4.07 1.85
CA VAL A 193 -2.01 -5.17 1.86
C VAL A 193 -2.74 -6.51 1.81
N ILE A 194 -2.32 -7.40 0.92
CA ILE A 194 -2.66 -8.83 0.98
C ILE A 194 -1.36 -9.58 1.34
N PRO A 195 -1.14 -9.93 2.61
CA PRO A 195 0.14 -10.48 3.06
C PRO A 195 0.48 -11.82 2.43
N VAL A 196 -0.50 -12.71 2.30
CA VAL A 196 -0.33 -14.02 1.69
C VAL A 196 -1.55 -14.33 0.84
N ALA A 197 -1.38 -14.28 -0.48
CA ALA A 197 -2.44 -14.56 -1.43
C ALA A 197 -2.80 -16.06 -1.56
N ASN A 198 -1.85 -16.96 -1.28
CA ASN A 198 -2.04 -18.41 -1.21
C ASN A 198 -1.85 -18.97 0.23
N PRO A 199 -2.84 -18.79 1.13
CA PRO A 199 -2.72 -19.25 2.52
C PRO A 199 -2.42 -20.74 2.68
N TRP A 200 -3.13 -21.61 1.93
CA TRP A 200 -2.92 -23.06 2.08
C TRP A 200 -1.51 -23.47 1.66
N GLY A 201 -1.00 -22.95 0.53
CA GLY A 201 0.36 -23.22 0.08
C GLY A 201 1.39 -22.79 1.12
N PHE A 202 1.12 -21.66 1.79
CA PHE A 202 1.97 -21.13 2.85
C PHE A 202 1.88 -21.95 4.14
N SER A 203 0.79 -22.67 4.38
CA SER A 203 0.68 -23.54 5.55
C SER A 203 1.33 -24.91 5.39
N GLN A 204 1.85 -25.25 4.20
CA GLN A 204 2.47 -26.55 3.97
C GLN A 204 3.91 -26.61 4.52
N LYS A 205 4.39 -27.83 4.80
CA LYS A 205 5.78 -28.10 5.19
C LYS A 205 6.37 -29.19 4.28
N PRO A 206 7.30 -28.85 3.35
CA PRO A 206 7.71 -27.50 2.98
C PRO A 206 6.56 -26.68 2.35
N LYS A 207 6.69 -25.36 2.32
CA LYS A 207 5.75 -24.44 1.66
C LYS A 207 5.57 -24.86 0.20
N LYS A 208 4.36 -24.68 -0.35
CA LYS A 208 4.04 -25.05 -1.74
C LYS A 208 3.66 -23.83 -2.57
N ARG A 209 4.29 -23.70 -3.74
CA ARG A 209 3.95 -22.68 -4.75
C ARG A 209 2.47 -22.60 -5.09
N ASN A 210 1.87 -23.78 -5.30
CA ASN A 210 0.50 -23.94 -5.77
C ASN A 210 -0.50 -24.01 -4.60
N ASN A 211 -1.77 -23.73 -4.88
CA ASN A 211 -2.85 -23.97 -3.92
C ASN A 211 -3.17 -25.47 -3.78
N VAL A 212 -4.15 -25.80 -2.93
CA VAL A 212 -4.56 -27.20 -2.66
C VAL A 212 -5.00 -27.97 -3.91
N SER A 213 -5.50 -27.26 -4.92
CA SER A 213 -5.95 -27.84 -6.19
C SER A 213 -4.83 -27.95 -7.23
N GLY A 214 -3.58 -27.66 -6.86
CA GLY A 214 -2.42 -27.73 -7.74
C GLY A 214 -2.30 -26.56 -8.72
N TYR A 215 -3.06 -25.49 -8.54
CA TYR A 215 -2.98 -24.30 -9.40
C TYR A 215 -2.03 -23.25 -8.84
N THR A 216 -1.21 -22.69 -9.72
CA THR A 216 -0.47 -21.45 -9.47
C THR A 216 -1.43 -20.26 -9.57
N LEU A 217 -1.36 -19.33 -8.62
CA LEU A 217 -2.25 -18.15 -8.60
C LEU A 217 -1.88 -17.11 -9.67
N GLN A 218 -0.80 -17.29 -10.43
CA GLN A 218 -0.36 -16.41 -11.53
C GLN A 218 -1.27 -16.46 -12.79
N SER A 219 -2.54 -16.88 -12.67
CA SER A 219 -3.45 -17.08 -13.80
C SER A 219 -4.64 -16.10 -13.78
N PHE A 220 -4.36 -14.80 -13.71
CA PHE A 220 -5.36 -13.74 -13.67
C PHE A 220 -6.05 -13.45 -15.02
N ASP A 221 -5.53 -13.93 -16.15
CA ASP A 221 -6.18 -13.85 -17.48
C ASP A 221 -6.97 -15.10 -17.86
N LYS A 222 -6.70 -16.25 -17.25
CA LYS A 222 -7.27 -17.53 -17.66
C LYS A 222 -8.70 -17.66 -17.14
N LYS A 223 -9.58 -18.28 -17.94
CA LYS A 223 -10.93 -18.74 -17.54
C LYS A 223 -10.88 -19.90 -16.51
N LYS A 224 -9.81 -20.03 -15.73
CA LYS A 224 -9.70 -21.04 -14.68
C LYS A 224 -10.35 -20.49 -13.41
N ASN A 225 -11.25 -21.27 -12.83
CA ASN A 225 -11.95 -20.92 -11.60
C ASN A 225 -11.04 -21.18 -10.40
N ILE A 226 -10.11 -20.26 -10.14
CA ILE A 226 -9.23 -20.28 -8.97
C ILE A 226 -9.83 -19.30 -7.96
N LYS A 227 -10.42 -19.82 -6.88
CA LYS A 227 -11.17 -19.03 -5.90
C LYS A 227 -10.35 -17.85 -5.35
N GLU A 228 -9.10 -18.11 -4.99
CA GLU A 228 -8.17 -17.11 -4.46
C GLU A 228 -8.00 -15.93 -5.43
N VAL A 229 -7.78 -16.23 -6.71
CA VAL A 229 -7.65 -15.21 -7.77
C VAL A 229 -8.93 -14.40 -7.91
N ASP A 230 -10.10 -15.04 -7.84
CA ASP A 230 -11.39 -14.34 -7.95
C ASP A 230 -11.66 -13.42 -6.75
N TYR A 231 -11.31 -13.85 -5.53
CA TYR A 231 -11.42 -13.00 -4.34
C TYR A 231 -10.49 -11.80 -4.41
N ILE A 232 -9.24 -11.99 -4.86
CA ILE A 232 -8.28 -10.91 -5.06
C ILE A 232 -8.80 -9.93 -6.14
N LYS A 233 -9.31 -10.43 -7.27
CA LYS A 233 -9.91 -9.59 -8.32
C LYS A 233 -11.10 -8.80 -7.79
N LYS A 234 -12.01 -9.43 -7.04
CA LYS A 234 -13.17 -8.75 -6.44
C LYS A 234 -12.73 -7.64 -5.48
N TYR A 235 -11.72 -7.92 -4.66
CA TYR A 235 -11.16 -6.92 -3.77
C TYR A 235 -10.56 -5.72 -4.53
N ILE A 236 -9.71 -5.99 -5.52
CA ILE A 236 -9.10 -4.92 -6.34
C ILE A 236 -10.18 -4.10 -7.03
N ASN A 237 -11.22 -4.73 -7.60
CA ASN A 237 -12.32 -3.99 -8.21
C ASN A 237 -13.10 -3.10 -7.24
N ARG A 238 -13.15 -3.45 -5.96
CA ARG A 238 -13.79 -2.63 -4.93
C ARG A 238 -12.97 -1.38 -4.61
N ILE A 239 -11.64 -1.47 -4.65
CA ILE A 239 -10.76 -0.36 -4.27
C ILE A 239 -10.14 0.40 -5.46
N LYS A 240 -10.33 -0.08 -6.70
CA LYS A 240 -9.63 0.43 -7.89
C LYS A 240 -9.83 1.91 -8.19
N SER A 241 -10.93 2.52 -7.77
CA SER A 241 -11.20 3.95 -8.05
C SER A 241 -10.16 4.87 -7.41
N ASP A 242 -9.58 4.42 -6.30
CA ASP A 242 -8.69 5.23 -5.47
C ASP A 242 -7.22 4.79 -5.67
N LEU A 243 -7.00 3.61 -6.26
CA LEU A 243 -5.68 3.01 -6.44
C LEU A 243 -4.80 3.82 -7.39
N SER A 244 -3.68 4.29 -6.86
CA SER A 244 -2.61 5.00 -7.56
C SER A 244 -1.68 4.02 -8.28
N PHE A 245 -1.32 2.91 -7.62
CA PHE A 245 -0.57 1.80 -8.22
C PHE A 245 -0.65 0.53 -7.35
N MET A 246 -0.17 -0.59 -7.90
CA MET A 246 -0.06 -1.88 -7.22
C MET A 246 1.34 -2.48 -7.36
N VAL A 247 1.82 -3.13 -6.30
CA VAL A 247 3.07 -3.90 -6.30
C VAL A 247 2.80 -5.33 -5.84
N ASP A 248 3.29 -6.28 -6.62
CA ASP A 248 3.24 -7.72 -6.39
C ASP A 248 4.66 -8.23 -6.14
N MET A 249 4.96 -8.64 -4.91
CA MET A 249 6.31 -8.97 -4.43
C MET A 249 6.56 -10.48 -4.48
N HIS A 250 7.66 -10.87 -5.13
CA HIS A 250 8.05 -12.26 -5.42
C HIS A 250 9.53 -12.46 -5.10
N THR A 251 9.93 -13.71 -4.85
CA THR A 251 11.35 -14.08 -4.83
C THR A 251 11.64 -15.30 -5.69
N THR A 252 12.91 -15.47 -6.02
CA THR A 252 13.39 -16.63 -6.74
C THR A 252 14.66 -17.17 -6.10
N THR A 253 14.84 -18.48 -6.17
CA THR A 253 16.10 -19.15 -5.81
C THR A 253 16.94 -19.48 -7.04
N ASN A 254 16.57 -18.96 -8.21
CA ASN A 254 17.20 -19.31 -9.47
C ASN A 254 18.44 -18.45 -9.70
N ASP A 255 19.59 -19.08 -9.81
CA ASP A 255 20.88 -18.44 -10.07
C ASP A 255 20.96 -17.74 -11.44
N SER A 256 20.12 -18.18 -12.40
CA SER A 256 20.00 -17.60 -13.74
C SER A 256 19.07 -16.38 -13.81
N TYR A 257 18.34 -16.10 -12.74
CA TYR A 257 17.55 -14.88 -12.63
C TYR A 257 18.43 -13.73 -12.21
N LEU A 258 18.03 -12.50 -12.52
CA LEU A 258 18.78 -11.31 -12.17
C LEU A 258 18.63 -11.06 -10.65
N ASP A 259 19.64 -10.45 -10.00
CA ASP A 259 19.59 -10.05 -8.58
C ASP A 259 18.25 -9.39 -8.23
N PHE A 260 17.79 -8.50 -9.13
CA PHE A 260 16.49 -7.88 -9.08
C PHE A 260 15.91 -7.66 -10.48
N TYR A 261 14.66 -8.07 -10.70
CA TYR A 261 13.96 -7.73 -11.93
C TYR A 261 12.48 -7.47 -11.68
N GLY A 262 11.79 -6.90 -12.68
CA GLY A 262 10.37 -6.61 -12.54
C GLY A 262 9.55 -7.08 -13.74
N VAL A 263 8.44 -7.79 -13.55
CA VAL A 263 7.48 -8.02 -14.64
C VAL A 263 6.58 -6.78 -14.73
N ILE A 264 6.88 -5.91 -15.70
CA ILE A 264 6.22 -4.61 -15.89
C ILE A 264 5.94 -4.41 -17.37
N HIS A 265 4.76 -3.90 -17.72
CA HIS A 265 4.47 -3.53 -19.10
C HIS A 265 5.28 -2.32 -19.56
N LYS A 266 5.81 -2.37 -20.79
CA LYS A 266 6.69 -1.33 -21.37
C LYS A 266 6.19 0.12 -21.20
N ASN A 267 4.88 0.34 -21.28
CA ASN A 267 4.27 1.67 -21.19
C ASN A 267 3.69 1.97 -19.80
N CYS A 268 3.93 1.09 -18.82
CA CYS A 268 3.48 1.31 -17.45
C CYS A 268 4.36 2.39 -16.81
N PRO A 269 3.78 3.45 -16.20
CA PRO A 269 4.57 4.50 -15.55
C PRO A 269 5.58 3.98 -14.52
N ASN A 270 5.23 2.88 -13.87
CA ASN A 270 6.03 2.21 -12.85
C ASN A 270 7.42 1.74 -13.30
N VAL A 271 7.63 1.56 -14.61
CA VAL A 271 8.89 1.04 -15.15
C VAL A 271 10.06 2.00 -14.88
N ARG A 272 9.80 3.32 -14.76
CA ARG A 272 10.84 4.32 -14.50
C ARG A 272 11.41 4.21 -13.09
N THR A 273 10.52 4.07 -12.11
CA THR A 273 10.92 3.84 -10.72
C THR A 273 11.75 2.58 -10.61
N LEU A 274 11.38 1.51 -11.34
CA LEU A 274 12.18 0.29 -11.39
C LEU A 274 13.60 0.61 -11.84
N PHE A 275 13.76 1.24 -13.01
CA PHE A 275 15.10 1.59 -13.51
C PHE A 275 15.90 2.49 -12.56
N ARG A 276 15.26 3.46 -11.89
CA ARG A 276 15.94 4.35 -10.95
C ARG A 276 16.46 3.60 -9.72
N VAL A 277 15.61 2.78 -9.09
CA VAL A 277 15.97 1.99 -7.90
C VAL A 277 17.07 1.00 -8.26
N ASN A 278 16.94 0.37 -9.43
CA ASN A 278 17.90 -0.58 -9.96
C ASN A 278 19.27 0.04 -10.18
N SER A 279 19.30 1.18 -10.88
CA SER A 279 20.54 1.92 -11.11
C SER A 279 21.23 2.27 -9.80
N TRP A 280 20.46 2.75 -8.82
CA TRP A 280 21.00 3.11 -7.53
C TRP A 280 21.55 1.90 -6.75
N LEU A 281 20.85 0.76 -6.77
CA LEU A 281 21.32 -0.48 -6.14
C LEU A 281 22.63 -0.96 -6.79
N CYS A 282 22.71 -0.96 -8.12
CA CYS A 282 23.96 -1.25 -8.83
C CYS A 282 25.10 -0.35 -8.42
N ASP A 283 24.87 0.96 -8.33
CA ASP A 283 25.89 1.91 -7.87
C ASP A 283 26.35 1.61 -6.44
N GLN A 284 25.48 1.10 -5.57
CA GLN A 284 25.88 0.70 -4.22
C GLN A 284 26.72 -0.59 -4.26
N TYR A 285 26.33 -1.59 -5.04
CA TYR A 285 27.08 -2.85 -5.12
C TYR A 285 28.42 -2.71 -5.83
N ALA A 286 28.51 -1.83 -6.83
CA ALA A 286 29.77 -1.47 -7.47
C ALA A 286 30.79 -0.96 -6.45
N LYS A 287 30.34 -0.13 -5.49
CA LYS A 287 31.17 0.39 -4.39
C LYS A 287 31.61 -0.70 -3.42
N GLU A 288 30.84 -1.78 -3.31
CA GLU A 288 31.20 -2.97 -2.52
C GLU A 288 32.11 -3.95 -3.27
N GLY A 289 32.55 -3.60 -4.49
CA GLY A 289 33.47 -4.42 -5.30
C GLY A 289 32.80 -5.63 -5.95
N ARG A 290 31.46 -5.67 -6.04
CA ARG A 290 30.77 -6.73 -6.77
C ARG A 290 30.84 -6.44 -8.27
N ASN A 291 30.99 -7.50 -9.07
CA ASN A 291 30.94 -7.34 -10.51
C ASN A 291 29.50 -6.99 -10.94
N VAL A 292 29.35 -5.88 -11.65
CA VAL A 292 28.06 -5.27 -12.02
C VAL A 292 27.75 -5.46 -13.50
N ASP A 293 28.56 -6.24 -14.22
CA ASP A 293 28.51 -6.39 -15.68
C ASP A 293 27.11 -6.80 -16.18
N ASP A 294 26.41 -5.82 -16.76
CA ASP A 294 25.36 -5.88 -17.78
C ASP A 294 24.18 -6.87 -17.64
N GLN A 295 24.07 -7.67 -16.60
CA GLN A 295 23.06 -8.74 -16.47
C GLN A 295 22.14 -8.58 -15.27
N TYR A 296 21.81 -7.36 -14.86
CA TYR A 296 21.09 -7.19 -13.60
C TYR A 296 19.66 -6.73 -13.72
N PHE A 297 19.20 -6.26 -14.89
CA PHE A 297 17.86 -5.69 -15.00
C PHE A 297 17.13 -6.12 -16.26
N GLY A 298 15.88 -6.48 -16.03
CA GLY A 298 15.00 -6.95 -17.07
C GLY A 298 13.58 -6.63 -16.66
N TYR A 299 12.79 -6.23 -17.65
CA TYR A 299 11.37 -6.39 -17.50
C TYR A 299 10.86 -7.44 -18.47
N ARG A 300 9.91 -8.22 -17.98
CA ARG A 300 9.12 -9.13 -18.79
C ARG A 300 7.70 -8.58 -18.85
N THR A 301 6.99 -8.95 -19.90
CA THR A 301 5.54 -8.79 -19.96
C THR A 301 4.93 -10.18 -19.98
N SER A 302 4.05 -10.47 -19.04
CA SER A 302 3.24 -11.69 -19.05
C SER A 302 1.77 -11.30 -19.24
N SER A 303 0.98 -12.14 -19.89
CA SER A 303 -0.46 -11.91 -20.03
C SER A 303 -1.26 -12.37 -18.81
N CYS A 304 -0.68 -13.21 -17.95
CA CYS A 304 -1.45 -13.92 -16.92
C CYS A 304 -1.23 -13.44 -15.50
N THR A 305 -0.28 -12.53 -15.26
CA THR A 305 0.08 -12.09 -13.91
C THR A 305 -0.95 -11.14 -13.28
N LEU A 306 -0.87 -10.99 -11.96
CA LEU A 306 -1.61 -9.96 -11.23
C LEU A 306 -1.27 -8.55 -11.77
N ASN A 307 0.00 -8.32 -12.10
CA ASN A 307 0.47 -7.13 -12.80
C ASN A 307 -0.34 -6.84 -14.08
N TYR A 308 -0.47 -7.83 -14.96
CA TYR A 308 -1.23 -7.71 -16.20
C TYR A 308 -2.67 -7.32 -15.94
N TYR A 309 -3.33 -8.02 -15.02
CA TYR A 309 -4.72 -7.73 -14.69
C TYR A 309 -4.92 -6.29 -14.24
N CYS A 310 -4.10 -5.81 -13.31
CA CYS A 310 -4.18 -4.42 -12.86
C CYS A 310 -3.94 -3.41 -13.99
N TYR A 311 -2.87 -3.57 -14.77
CA TYR A 311 -2.52 -2.55 -15.77
C TYR A 311 -3.32 -2.67 -17.07
N LYS A 312 -3.38 -3.86 -17.67
CA LYS A 312 -4.01 -4.06 -18.98
C LYS A 312 -5.53 -4.18 -18.91
N VAL A 313 -6.09 -4.71 -17.82
CA VAL A 313 -7.54 -4.88 -17.68
C VAL A 313 -8.17 -3.72 -16.91
N LEU A 314 -7.52 -3.23 -15.85
CA LEU A 314 -8.10 -2.18 -14.99
C LEU A 314 -7.51 -0.78 -15.21
N GLY A 315 -6.40 -0.64 -15.97
CA GLY A 315 -5.74 0.64 -16.17
C GLY A 315 -4.96 1.16 -14.96
N ILE A 316 -4.73 0.32 -13.95
CA ILE A 316 -4.01 0.66 -12.72
C ILE A 316 -2.51 0.41 -12.95
N PRO A 317 -1.62 1.42 -12.80
CA PRO A 317 -0.18 1.19 -12.86
C PRO A 317 0.24 0.08 -11.90
N SER A 318 1.06 -0.86 -12.35
CA SER A 318 1.42 -2.02 -11.55
C SER A 318 2.82 -2.53 -11.85
N SER A 319 3.38 -3.25 -10.88
CA SER A 319 4.66 -3.97 -11.01
C SER A 319 4.62 -5.31 -10.31
N THR A 320 5.16 -6.36 -10.92
CA THR A 320 5.67 -7.51 -10.16
C THR A 320 7.16 -7.29 -9.94
N LEU A 321 7.65 -7.45 -8.72
CA LEU A 321 9.03 -7.16 -8.32
C LEU A 321 9.66 -8.40 -7.70
N GLU A 322 10.82 -8.81 -8.20
CA GLU A 322 11.40 -10.14 -7.98
C GLU A 322 12.83 -10.05 -7.48
N LEU A 323 13.08 -10.50 -6.26
CA LEU A 323 14.42 -10.60 -5.65
C LEU A 323 14.96 -12.03 -5.81
N SER A 324 16.20 -12.18 -6.30
CA SER A 324 16.91 -13.45 -6.21
C SER A 324 17.52 -13.63 -4.83
N ASP A 325 17.00 -14.54 -4.00
CA ASP A 325 17.53 -14.81 -2.65
C ASP A 325 18.94 -15.45 -2.71
N TYR A 326 19.16 -16.31 -3.71
CA TYR A 326 20.36 -17.10 -3.96
C TYR A 326 21.64 -16.24 -4.05
N HIS A 327 21.52 -15.03 -4.61
CA HIS A 327 22.67 -14.14 -4.77
C HIS A 327 23.08 -13.43 -3.47
N TRP A 328 22.22 -13.43 -2.45
CA TRP A 328 22.50 -12.80 -1.16
C TRP A 328 22.99 -13.80 -0.14
N ASP A 329 22.34 -14.96 -0.06
CA ASP A 329 22.66 -15.99 0.91
C ASP A 329 22.29 -17.39 0.38
N SER A 330 23.01 -18.39 0.85
CA SER A 330 22.72 -19.82 0.59
C SER A 330 21.45 -20.31 1.27
N LYS A 331 20.91 -19.53 2.22
CA LYS A 331 19.70 -19.83 2.98
C LYS A 331 18.66 -18.73 2.78
N LYS A 332 17.39 -19.12 2.68
CA LYS A 332 16.26 -18.21 2.70
C LYS A 332 16.08 -17.56 4.07
N ASN A 333 15.41 -16.42 4.09
CA ASN A 333 14.92 -15.73 5.28
C ASN A 333 16.00 -15.26 6.26
N THR A 334 17.27 -15.22 5.82
CA THR A 334 18.36 -14.71 6.66
C THR A 334 18.28 -13.20 6.78
N SER A 335 18.95 -12.65 7.79
CA SER A 335 19.05 -11.19 8.00
C SER A 335 19.51 -10.47 6.73
N LYS A 336 20.43 -11.05 5.96
CA LYS A 336 20.95 -10.45 4.72
C LYS A 336 19.89 -10.42 3.61
N VAL A 337 19.15 -11.51 3.41
CA VAL A 337 18.08 -11.57 2.38
C VAL A 337 16.94 -10.62 2.74
N ILE A 338 16.47 -10.61 3.99
CA ILE A 338 15.42 -9.70 4.45
C ILE A 338 15.87 -8.24 4.37
N THR A 339 17.11 -7.94 4.74
CA THR A 339 17.68 -6.58 4.59
C THR A 339 17.61 -6.12 3.15
N MET A 340 17.93 -7.01 2.21
CA MET A 340 17.91 -6.66 0.81
C MET A 340 16.50 -6.52 0.25
N GLY A 341 15.60 -7.44 0.61
CA GLY A 341 14.19 -7.34 0.27
C GLY A 341 13.58 -6.03 0.75
N VAL A 342 13.72 -5.71 2.04
CA VAL A 342 13.23 -4.44 2.61
C VAL A 342 13.85 -3.25 1.89
N THR A 343 15.18 -3.24 1.69
CA THR A 343 15.85 -2.11 1.03
C THR A 343 15.29 -1.89 -0.37
N MET A 344 15.19 -2.94 -1.16
CA MET A 344 14.77 -2.84 -2.55
C MET A 344 13.29 -2.47 -2.69
N TRP A 345 12.39 -3.23 -2.06
CA TRP A 345 10.95 -3.00 -2.19
C TRP A 345 10.50 -1.71 -1.53
N LEU A 346 11.05 -1.35 -0.36
CA LEU A 346 10.65 -0.11 0.31
C LEU A 346 11.16 1.14 -0.41
N ASN A 347 12.40 1.12 -0.93
CA ASN A 347 12.83 2.21 -1.82
C ASN A 347 11.92 2.28 -3.04
N TYR A 348 11.60 1.15 -3.69
CA TYR A 348 10.68 1.16 -4.84
C TYR A 348 9.33 1.81 -4.50
N ILE A 349 8.72 1.41 -3.39
CA ILE A 349 7.43 1.95 -2.96
C ILE A 349 7.53 3.46 -2.67
N ILE A 350 8.53 3.90 -1.89
CA ILE A 350 8.76 5.31 -1.56
C ILE A 350 8.97 6.12 -2.83
N GLN A 351 9.85 5.66 -3.70
CA GLN A 351 10.16 6.29 -4.97
C GLN A 351 8.91 6.39 -5.88
N GLN A 352 8.04 5.38 -5.88
CA GLN A 352 6.80 5.38 -6.66
C GLN A 352 5.73 6.31 -6.06
N VAL A 353 5.66 6.42 -4.73
CA VAL A 353 4.79 7.38 -4.03
C VAL A 353 5.25 8.81 -4.27
N ASN A 354 6.56 9.05 -4.21
CA ASN A 354 7.16 10.38 -4.35
C ASN A 354 7.29 10.85 -5.80
N ASP A 355 7.05 9.98 -6.79
CA ASP A 355 7.32 10.30 -8.19
C ASP A 355 6.37 11.39 -8.74
N GLU A 356 6.90 12.61 -8.80
CA GLU A 356 6.27 13.79 -9.43
C GLU A 356 6.26 13.70 -10.98
N TYR A 357 6.92 12.68 -11.56
CA TYR A 357 7.24 12.59 -12.98
C TYR A 357 6.16 11.95 -13.86
N LYS A 358 4.90 11.95 -13.41
CA LYS A 358 3.75 11.52 -14.25
C LYS A 358 3.61 12.33 -15.56
N ASN A 359 4.33 13.45 -15.70
CA ASN A 359 4.28 14.37 -16.86
C ASN A 359 5.56 14.49 -17.71
N MET A 360 6.66 13.79 -17.41
CA MET A 360 7.81 13.79 -18.33
C MET A 360 7.63 12.70 -19.39
N GLY A 361 7.92 12.99 -20.66
CA GLY A 361 7.72 12.08 -21.81
C GLY A 361 8.39 10.70 -21.67
N ASN A 362 8.03 9.77 -22.55
CA ASN A 362 8.39 8.34 -22.51
C ASN A 362 9.87 8.01 -22.81
N ASP A 363 10.79 8.92 -22.54
CA ASP A 363 12.20 8.81 -22.91
C ASP A 363 12.97 7.97 -21.89
N ILE A 364 12.70 6.67 -21.89
CA ILE A 364 13.59 5.67 -21.30
C ILE A 364 14.55 5.25 -22.41
N PRO A 365 15.89 5.38 -22.23
CA PRO A 365 16.87 5.05 -23.25
C PRO A 365 16.70 3.62 -23.79
N SER A 366 16.53 3.48 -25.11
CA SER A 366 16.21 2.23 -25.81
C SER A 366 17.31 1.15 -25.73
N ASP A 367 18.53 1.57 -25.41
CA ASP A 367 19.74 0.77 -25.25
C ASP A 367 19.84 0.07 -23.87
N LYS A 368 19.13 0.58 -22.85
CA LYS A 368 19.08 -0.05 -21.51
C LYS A 368 18.04 -1.19 -21.39
N TYR A 369 17.42 -1.58 -22.50
CA TYR A 369 16.44 -2.65 -22.56
C TYR A 369 17.10 -4.02 -22.77
N LYS A 370 17.23 -4.83 -21.71
CA LYS A 370 17.37 -6.29 -21.89
C LYS A 370 16.00 -6.96 -21.73
N LYS A 371 15.41 -7.38 -22.86
CA LYS A 371 14.27 -8.30 -22.84
C LYS A 371 14.78 -9.65 -22.37
N VAL A 372 14.49 -10.01 -21.13
CA VAL A 372 14.82 -11.35 -20.62
C VAL A 372 13.98 -12.36 -21.39
N LYS A 373 14.61 -13.33 -22.05
CA LYS A 373 13.91 -14.35 -22.84
C LYS A 373 13.01 -15.18 -21.91
N GLY A 374 11.77 -15.39 -22.37
CA GLY A 374 10.68 -16.09 -21.69
C GLY A 374 11.09 -17.45 -21.20
#